data_AF-A0A021XEV8-F1
#
_entry.id   AF-A0A021XEV8-F1
#
_cell.length_a   1.000
_cell.length_b   1.000
_cell.length_c   1.000
_cell.angle_alpha   90.00
_cell.angle_beta   90.00
_cell.angle_gamma   90.00
#
_symmetry.space_group_name_H-M   'P 1'
#
loop_
_entity.id
_entity.type
_entity.pdbx_description
1 polymer ?
#
loop_
_entity_poly.entity_id
_entity_poly.type
_entity_poly.pdbx_seq_one_letter_code
_entity_poly.pdbx_strand_id
1 'polypeptide(L)'
;MKASQFSDAQKAFILKQGDEGLTVAEICRKAGISQATYFNWKKKNAGLLPPEMKKLKQLEDENARLKKIVADLTLDREMLQDVIRRKL
;
A
#
# COMPACT_ATOMS: atom_id res chain seq x y z
N MET A 1 13.56 -12.92 -2.77
CA MET A 1 14.21 -11.59 -2.62
C MET A 1 14.03 -11.12 -1.19
N LYS A 2 15.07 -10.59 -0.54
CA LYS A 2 14.92 -9.99 0.81
C LYS A 2 13.90 -8.85 0.74
N ALA A 3 13.04 -8.74 1.75
CA ALA A 3 12.09 -7.64 1.86
C ALA A 3 12.86 -6.29 1.83
N SER A 4 12.31 -5.30 1.12
CA SER A 4 12.91 -3.98 1.10
C SER A 4 12.91 -3.38 2.50
N GLN A 5 14.03 -2.80 2.94
CA GLN A 5 14.14 -2.09 4.22
C GLN A 5 13.16 -0.90 4.32
N PHE A 6 12.67 -0.40 3.18
CA PHE A 6 11.74 0.71 3.10
C PHE A 6 10.35 0.23 2.65
N SER A 7 9.33 0.64 3.40
CA SER A 7 7.93 0.54 2.97
C SER A 7 7.65 1.45 1.77
N ASP A 8 6.61 1.16 1.00
CA ASP A 8 6.27 1.98 -0.17
C ASP A 8 5.83 3.40 0.21
N ALA A 9 5.26 3.57 1.41
CA ALA A 9 4.98 4.88 1.99
C ALA A 9 6.26 5.67 2.28
N GLN A 10 7.29 5.03 2.84
CA GLN A 10 8.60 5.68 3.08
C GLN A 10 9.28 6.06 1.76
N LYS A 11 9.24 5.18 0.74
CA LYS A 11 9.79 5.49 -0.59
C LYS A 11 9.08 6.69 -1.21
N ALA A 12 7.75 6.74 -1.16
CA ALA A 12 6.96 7.86 -1.67
C ALA A 12 7.28 9.19 -0.95
N PHE A 13 7.41 9.15 0.37
CA PHE A 13 7.79 10.32 1.16
C PHE A 13 9.19 10.85 0.79
N ILE A 14 10.17 9.96 0.59
CA ILE A 14 11.53 10.32 0.15
C ILE A 14 11.51 10.93 -1.26
N LEU A 15 10.73 10.37 -2.18
CA LEU A 15 10.61 10.90 -3.55
C LEU A 15 9.97 12.30 -3.58
N LYS A 16 8.95 12.55 -2.74
CA LYS A 16 8.24 13.84 -2.67
C LYS A 16 9.15 15.01 -2.29
N GLN A 17 10.20 14.76 -1.51
CA GLN A 17 11.18 15.81 -1.15
C GLN A 17 11.84 16.44 -2.39
N GLY A 18 11.99 15.69 -3.49
CA GLY A 18 12.52 16.23 -4.74
C GLY A 18 11.56 17.21 -5.43
N ASP A 19 10.25 17.01 -5.27
CA ASP A 19 9.21 17.92 -5.78
C ASP A 19 9.13 19.20 -4.92
N GLU A 20 9.53 19.11 -3.65
CA GLU A 20 9.65 20.23 -2.71
C GLU A 20 10.96 21.03 -2.87
N GLY A 21 11.79 20.70 -3.87
CA GLY A 21 12.98 21.47 -4.25
C GLY A 21 14.30 21.01 -3.62
N LEU A 22 14.31 19.93 -2.83
CA LEU A 22 15.55 19.34 -2.34
C LEU A 22 16.33 18.65 -3.46
N THR A 23 17.65 18.76 -3.45
CA THR A 23 18.47 18.08 -4.45
C THR A 23 18.47 16.57 -4.21
N VAL A 24 18.53 15.79 -5.30
CA VAL A 24 18.61 14.32 -5.22
C VAL A 24 19.79 13.86 -4.36
N ALA A 25 20.91 14.59 -4.40
CA ALA A 25 22.10 14.29 -3.59
C ALA A 25 21.85 14.45 -2.08
N GLU A 26 21.13 15.48 -1.66
CA GLU A 26 20.77 15.69 -0.25
C GLU A 26 19.76 14.66 0.24
N ILE A 27 18.75 14.35 -0.58
CA ILE A 27 17.74 13.34 -0.27
C ILE A 27 18.40 11.98 -0.06
N CYS A 28 19.27 11.57 -0.99
CA CYS A 28 19.99 10.31 -0.93
C CYS A 28 20.87 10.21 0.33
N ARG A 29 21.56 11.30 0.68
CA ARG A 29 22.40 11.38 1.88
C ARG A 29 21.59 11.25 3.16
N LYS A 30 20.47 11.98 3.28
CA LYS A 30 19.58 11.94 4.45
C LYS A 30 18.90 10.57 4.61
N ALA A 31 18.49 9.97 3.50
CA ALA A 31 17.82 8.67 3.50
C ALA A 31 18.77 7.47 3.55
N GLY A 32 20.09 7.68 3.43
CA GLY A 32 21.08 6.59 3.41
C GLY A 32 20.96 5.68 2.18
N ILE A 33 20.56 6.22 1.03
CA ILE A 33 20.38 5.47 -0.22
C ILE A 33 21.27 6.01 -1.34
N SER A 34 21.56 5.18 -2.34
CA SER A 34 22.27 5.62 -3.54
C SER A 34 21.35 6.42 -4.49
N GLN A 35 21.92 7.28 -5.33
CA GLN A 35 21.14 7.95 -6.38
C GLN A 35 20.49 6.95 -7.36
N ALA A 36 21.17 5.85 -7.66
CA ALA A 36 20.59 4.78 -8.48
C ALA A 36 19.33 4.19 -7.84
N THR A 37 19.33 3.98 -6.52
CA THR A 37 18.15 3.54 -5.77
C THR A 37 17.01 4.55 -5.87
N TYR A 38 17.32 5.84 -5.70
CA TYR A 38 16.34 6.92 -5.83
C TYR A 38 15.68 6.94 -7.20
N PHE A 39 16.46 6.92 -8.28
CA PHE A 39 15.91 6.92 -9.64
C PHE A 39 15.18 5.63 -9.99
N ASN A 40 15.60 4.47 -9.46
CA ASN A 40 14.86 3.22 -9.60
C ASN A 40 13.48 3.28 -8.93
N TRP A 41 13.39 3.88 -7.74
CA TRP A 41 12.10 4.12 -7.08
C TRP A 41 11.28 5.14 -7.85
N LYS A 42 11.89 6.25 -8.29
CA LYS A 42 11.22 7.27 -9.10
C LYS A 42 10.65 6.68 -10.39
N LYS A 43 11.39 5.82 -11.10
CA LYS A 43 10.92 5.13 -12.32
C LYS A 43 9.77 4.15 -12.03
N LYS A 44 9.84 3.39 -10.94
CA LYS A 44 8.75 2.49 -10.53
C LYS A 44 7.49 3.24 -10.10
N ASN A 45 7.65 4.43 -9.53
CA ASN A 45 6.56 5.23 -8.99
C ASN A 45 6.16 6.39 -9.91
N ALA A 46 6.79 6.54 -11.09
CA ALA A 46 6.53 7.63 -12.03
C ALA A 46 5.12 7.62 -12.61
N GLY A 47 4.38 6.51 -12.47
CA GLY A 47 2.97 6.38 -12.86
C GLY A 47 1.97 6.47 -11.69
N LEU A 48 2.43 6.82 -10.49
CA LEU A 48 1.60 6.96 -9.28
C LEU A 48 2.00 8.27 -8.58
N LEU A 49 1.32 9.36 -8.91
CA LEU A 49 1.48 10.65 -8.24
C LEU A 49 1.18 10.51 -6.73
N PRO A 50 1.76 11.36 -5.85
CA PRO A 50 1.52 11.29 -4.42
C PRO A 50 0.03 11.23 -3.98
N PRO A 51 -0.91 11.95 -4.62
CA PRO A 51 -2.35 11.80 -4.35
C PRO A 51 -2.90 10.43 -4.76
N GLU A 52 -2.40 9.86 -5.85
CA GLU A 52 -2.81 8.55 -6.35
C GLU A 52 -2.29 7.43 -5.44
N MET A 53 -1.09 7.60 -4.86
CA MET A 53 -0.58 6.70 -3.81
C MET A 53 -1.46 6.72 -2.55
N LYS A 54 -1.90 7.91 -2.11
CA LYS A 54 -2.83 8.02 -0.96
C LYS A 54 -4.17 7.36 -1.27
N LYS A 55 -4.71 7.59 -2.47
CA LYS A 55 -5.96 6.98 -2.93
C LYS A 55 -5.83 5.46 -3.05
N LEU A 56 -4.71 4.96 -3.58
CA LEU A 56 -4.43 3.53 -3.69
C LEU A 56 -4.44 2.87 -2.32
N LYS A 57 -3.73 3.45 -1.34
CA LYS A 57 -3.73 2.93 0.04
C LYS A 57 -5.13 2.92 0.67
N GLN A 58 -5.91 3.98 0.48
CA GLN A 58 -7.31 4.02 0.95
C GLN A 58 -8.17 2.92 0.31
N LEU A 59 -7.98 2.67 -0.99
CA LEU A 59 -8.69 1.60 -1.70
C LEU A 59 -8.25 0.21 -1.22
N GLU A 60 -6.97 0.02 -0.92
CA GLU A 60 -6.45 -1.23 -0.36
C GLU A 60 -7.01 -1.50 1.05
N ASP A 61 -7.01 -0.48 1.91
CA ASP A 61 -7.56 -0.56 3.28
C ASP A 61 -9.07 -0.87 3.24
N GLU A 62 -9.82 -0.19 2.37
CA GLU A 62 -11.26 -0.44 2.21
C GLU A 62 -11.53 -1.83 1.63
N ASN A 63 -10.77 -2.28 0.64
CA ASN A 63 -10.91 -3.62 0.06
C ASN A 63 -10.63 -4.71 1.13
N ALA A 64 -9.61 -4.53 1.96
CA ALA A 64 -9.33 -5.43 3.07
C ALA A 64 -10.50 -5.49 4.08
N ARG A 65 -11.07 -4.34 4.42
CA ARG A 65 -12.25 -4.25 5.30
C ARG A 65 -13.46 -4.95 4.68
N LEU A 66 -13.75 -4.68 3.42
CA LEU A 66 -14.88 -5.28 2.69
C LEU A 66 -14.74 -6.80 2.60
N LYS A 67 -13.54 -7.31 2.29
CA LYS A 67 -13.26 -8.75 2.29
C LYS A 67 -13.54 -9.41 3.64
N LYS A 68 -13.16 -8.75 4.74
CA LYS A 68 -13.45 -9.25 6.09
C LYS A 68 -14.96 -9.33 6.33
N ILE A 69 -15.68 -8.25 6.05
CA ILE A 69 -17.15 -8.21 6.20
C ILE A 69 -17.82 -9.32 5.37
N VAL A 70 -17.38 -9.52 4.12
CA VAL A 70 -17.92 -10.57 3.25
C VAL A 70 -17.66 -11.96 3.82
N ALA A 71 -16.46 -12.21 4.35
CA ALA A 71 -16.13 -13.48 4.99
C ALA A 71 -17.03 -13.74 6.21
N ASP A 72 -17.15 -12.76 7.11
CA ASP A 72 -17.98 -12.87 8.32
C ASP A 72 -19.45 -13.14 7.95
N LEU A 73 -20.02 -12.37 7.00
CA LEU A 73 -21.39 -12.57 6.52
C LEU A 73 -21.61 -13.91 5.82
N THR A 74 -20.59 -14.42 5.13
CA THR A 74 -20.68 -15.72 4.45
C THR A 74 -20.75 -16.85 5.49
N LEU A 75 -19.92 -16.78 6.54
CA LEU A 75 -19.94 -17.73 7.64
C LEU A 75 -21.28 -17.71 8.39
N ASP A 76 -21.80 -16.52 8.70
CA ASP A 76 -23.11 -16.38 9.35
C ASP A 76 -24.23 -16.99 8.49
N ARG A 77 -24.21 -16.74 7.18
CA ARG A 77 -25.17 -17.33 6.25
C ARG A 77 -25.09 -18.85 6.24
N GLU A 78 -23.89 -19.43 6.20
CA GLU A 78 -23.70 -20.88 6.24
C GLU A 78 -24.23 -21.48 7.54
N MET A 79 -23.94 -20.87 8.69
CA MET A 79 -24.46 -21.30 9.99
C MET A 79 -25.99 -21.27 10.02
N LEU A 80 -26.62 -20.21 9.52
CA LEU A 80 -28.08 -20.10 9.46
C LEU A 80 -28.69 -21.16 8.55
N GLN A 81 -28.09 -21.41 7.38
CA GLN A 81 -28.55 -22.47 6.48
C GLN A 81 -28.44 -23.86 7.10
N ASP A 82 -27.37 -24.13 7.84
CA ASP A 82 -27.20 -25.40 8.55
C ASP A 82 -28.25 -25.59 9.66
N VAL A 83 -28.58 -24.54 10.41
CA VAL A 83 -29.67 -24.59 11.40
C VAL A 83 -31.01 -24.90 10.74
N ILE A 84 -31.31 -24.29 9.59
CA ILE A 84 -32.55 -24.55 8.83
C ILE A 84 -32.57 -26.00 8.35
N ARG A 85 -31.47 -26.49 7.76
CA ARG A 85 -31.35 -27.87 7.27
C ARG A 85 -31.53 -28.92 8.37
N ARG A 86 -31.12 -28.62 9.61
CA ARG A 86 -31.30 -29.53 10.76
C ARG A 86 -32.71 -29.52 11.34
N LYS A 87 -33.53 -28.50 11.03
CA LYS A 87 -34.91 -28.37 11.51
C LYS A 87 -35.96 -28.95 10.55
N LEU A 88 -35.59 -29.16 9.29
CA LEU A 88 -36.37 -29.88 8.27
C LEU A 88 -35.99 -31.37 8.29
#